data_AF-F7A2Q0-F1
#
_entry.id   AF-F7A2Q0-F1
#
_cell.length_a   1.000
_cell.length_b   1.000
_cell.length_c   1.000
_cell.angle_alpha   90.00
_cell.angle_beta   90.00
_cell.angle_gamma   90.00
#
_symmetry.space_group_name_H-M   'P 1'
#
loop_
_entity.id
_entity.type
_entity.pdbx_description
1 polymer ?
#
loop_
_entity_poly.entity_id
_entity_poly.type
_entity_poly.pdbx_seq_one_letter_code
_entity_poly.pdbx_strand_id
1 'polypeptide(L)'
;MLLIDPGLQSSFRRVLVKMAAYLLPNVVLTSLPESRGSRDQDEIKISQEDPLKSCDVKSEMALQLLRIGEQLEVVMPQFTCPFITLHGGDDSTCSVEASKLIHRVAKSEDKTLKIYELCRHDLVHELQEDRIKCFTDIQNWLKERLQLNS
;
A
#
# COMPACT_ATOMS: atom_id res chain seq x y z
N MET A 1 -12.14 -5.85 7.16
CA MET A 1 -13.22 -5.18 6.39
C MET A 1 -12.88 -3.73 6.01
N LEU A 2 -12.02 -3.02 6.74
CA LEU A 2 -11.69 -1.60 6.49
C LEU A 2 -10.42 -1.38 5.66
N LEU A 3 -9.67 -2.44 5.35
CA LEU A 3 -8.40 -2.35 4.61
C LEU A 3 -8.53 -2.40 3.07
N ILE A 4 -9.76 -2.27 2.56
CA ILE A 4 -10.06 -2.48 1.15
C ILE A 4 -10.85 -1.27 0.64
N ASP A 5 -10.52 -0.82 -0.57
CA ASP A 5 -11.25 0.20 -1.34
C ASP A 5 -12.75 0.19 -0.99
N PRO A 6 -13.37 1.33 -0.63
CA PRO A 6 -14.80 1.43 -0.33
C PRO A 6 -15.70 0.74 -1.37
N GLY A 7 -15.28 0.67 -2.64
CA GLY A 7 -15.97 -0.10 -3.67
C GLY A 7 -16.03 -1.61 -3.42
N LEU A 8 -15.03 -2.23 -2.80
CA LEU A 8 -14.93 -3.67 -2.59
C LEU A 8 -15.38 -4.11 -1.18
N GLN A 9 -15.86 -3.18 -0.34
CA GLN A 9 -16.48 -3.46 0.95
C GLN A 9 -17.82 -4.22 0.83
N SER A 10 -18.45 -4.19 -0.34
CA SER A 10 -19.68 -4.94 -0.61
C SER A 10 -19.45 -6.45 -0.50
N SER A 11 -20.18 -7.09 0.41
CA SER A 11 -20.16 -8.55 0.59
C SER A 11 -20.39 -9.34 -0.69
N PHE A 12 -21.18 -8.79 -1.63
CA PHE A 12 -21.42 -9.42 -2.93
C PHE A 12 -20.18 -9.45 -3.82
N ARG A 13 -19.42 -8.35 -3.89
CA ARG A 13 -18.20 -8.28 -4.72
C ARG A 13 -17.11 -9.22 -4.20
N ARG A 14 -17.00 -9.40 -2.88
CA ARG A 14 -16.08 -10.39 -2.28
C ARG A 14 -16.43 -11.82 -2.69
N VAL A 15 -17.72 -12.16 -2.73
CA VAL A 15 -18.18 -13.47 -3.23
C VAL A 15 -17.84 -13.64 -4.70
N LEU A 16 -18.05 -12.61 -5.52
CA LEU A 16 -17.69 -12.65 -6.94
C LEU A 16 -16.19 -12.85 -7.16
N VAL A 17 -15.32 -12.17 -6.41
CA VAL A 17 -13.86 -12.37 -6.50
C VAL A 17 -13.48 -13.81 -6.11
N LYS A 18 -14.06 -14.34 -5.04
CA LYS A 18 -13.84 -15.75 -4.63
C LYS A 18 -14.28 -16.74 -5.70
N MET A 19 -15.45 -16.52 -6.31
CA MET A 19 -15.95 -17.37 -7.41
C MET A 19 -15.08 -17.25 -8.66
N ALA A 20 -14.68 -16.05 -9.05
CA ALA A 20 -13.83 -15.81 -10.21
C ALA A 20 -12.44 -16.43 -10.03
N ALA A 21 -11.83 -16.30 -8.85
CA ALA A 21 -10.54 -16.93 -8.54
C ALA A 21 -10.63 -18.47 -8.56
N TYR A 22 -11.73 -19.04 -8.06
CA TYR A 22 -11.94 -20.49 -8.08
C TYR A 22 -12.11 -21.05 -9.51
N LEU A 23 -12.89 -20.36 -10.36
CA LEU A 23 -13.20 -20.84 -11.71
C LEU A 23 -12.12 -20.50 -12.72
N LEU A 24 -11.54 -19.30 -12.63
CA LEU A 24 -10.62 -18.72 -13.61
C LEU A 24 -9.51 -17.93 -12.87
N PRO A 25 -8.55 -18.60 -12.20
CA PRO A 25 -7.57 -17.94 -11.31
C PRO A 25 -6.64 -16.95 -12.02
N ASN A 26 -6.47 -17.08 -13.34
CA ASN A 26 -5.57 -16.24 -14.14
C ASN A 26 -6.27 -15.14 -14.92
N VAL A 27 -7.59 -14.95 -14.77
CA VAL A 27 -8.31 -13.88 -15.46
C VAL A 27 -7.90 -12.52 -14.88
N VAL A 28 -7.62 -11.55 -15.75
CA VAL A 28 -7.35 -10.17 -15.35
C VAL A 28 -8.68 -9.50 -14.99
N LEU A 29 -8.81 -9.06 -13.74
CA LEU A 29 -10.02 -8.38 -13.26
C LEU A 29 -9.97 -6.87 -13.50
N THR A 30 -8.79 -6.29 -13.33
CA THR A 30 -8.55 -4.86 -13.53
C THR A 30 -7.07 -4.64 -13.82
N SER A 31 -6.74 -3.52 -14.44
CA SER A 31 -5.38 -3.01 -14.53
C SER A 31 -5.30 -1.68 -13.79
N LEU A 32 -4.20 -1.42 -13.09
CA LEU A 32 -4.01 -0.18 -12.36
C LEU A 32 -3.27 0.83 -13.25
N PRO A 33 -3.87 2.00 -13.56
CA PRO A 33 -3.18 2.98 -14.37
C PRO A 33 -1.98 3.54 -13.61
N GLU A 34 -0.82 3.52 -14.25
CA GLU A 34 0.46 3.91 -13.64
C GLU A 34 0.51 5.37 -13.20
N SER A 35 -0.34 6.21 -13.79
CA SER A 35 -0.54 7.59 -13.35
C SER A 35 -1.03 7.70 -11.90
N ARG A 36 -1.56 6.63 -11.30
CA ARG A 36 -1.89 6.58 -9.85
C ARG A 36 -0.68 6.38 -8.96
N GLY A 37 0.48 5.99 -9.52
CA GLY A 37 1.71 5.76 -8.79
C GLY A 37 2.32 7.05 -8.26
N SER A 38 2.53 8.03 -9.13
CA SER A 38 3.27 9.25 -8.82
C SER A 38 2.64 10.48 -9.47
N ARG A 39 2.99 11.68 -9.01
CA ARG A 39 2.74 12.95 -9.72
C ARG A 39 3.83 13.28 -10.74
N ASP A 40 5.03 12.73 -10.55
CA ASP A 40 6.18 12.96 -11.43
C ASP A 40 5.95 12.28 -12.78
N GLN A 41 5.90 13.08 -13.84
CA GLN A 41 5.60 12.60 -15.19
C GLN A 41 6.74 11.79 -15.78
N ASP A 42 7.98 12.04 -15.38
CA ASP A 42 9.12 11.30 -15.92
C ASP A 42 9.21 9.91 -15.29
N GLU A 43 8.92 9.79 -13.99
CA GLU A 43 8.79 8.50 -13.31
C GLU A 43 7.61 7.67 -13.86
N ILE A 44 6.49 8.32 -14.21
CA ILE A 44 5.37 7.65 -14.88
C ILE A 44 5.80 7.10 -16.25
N LYS A 45 6.53 7.87 -17.06
CA LYS A 45 6.99 7.40 -18.39
C LYS A 45 7.95 6.23 -18.26
N ILE A 46 8.93 6.32 -17.36
CA ILE A 46 9.89 5.25 -17.09
C ILE A 46 9.15 3.97 -16.72
N SER A 47 8.15 4.09 -15.84
CA SER A 47 7.30 2.99 -15.43
C SER A 47 6.53 2.37 -16.61
N GLN A 48 6.00 3.20 -17.53
CA GLN A 48 5.19 2.73 -18.67
C GLN A 48 6.02 2.05 -19.74
N GLU A 49 7.28 2.47 -19.87
CA GLU A 49 8.23 1.93 -20.84
C GLU A 49 8.92 0.67 -20.31
N ASP A 50 8.76 0.31 -19.04
CA ASP A 50 9.38 -0.87 -18.43
C ASP A 50 8.70 -2.17 -18.92
N PRO A 51 9.38 -3.00 -19.74
CA PRO A 51 8.80 -4.24 -20.27
C PRO A 51 8.59 -5.33 -19.20
N LEU A 52 9.16 -5.16 -18.00
CA LEU A 52 9.04 -6.11 -16.89
C LEU A 52 7.89 -5.77 -15.94
N LYS A 53 7.30 -4.57 -16.07
CA LYS A 53 6.21 -4.14 -15.19
C LYS A 53 4.87 -4.62 -15.71
N SER A 54 4.09 -5.27 -14.82
CA SER A 54 2.70 -5.61 -15.09
C SER A 54 1.80 -4.92 -14.07
N CYS A 55 0.80 -4.21 -14.58
CA CYS A 55 -0.19 -3.52 -13.76
C CYS A 55 -1.51 -4.31 -13.62
N ASP A 56 -1.53 -5.55 -14.12
CA ASP A 56 -2.71 -6.40 -14.17
C ASP A 56 -2.96 -7.11 -12.85
N VAL A 57 -4.14 -6.91 -12.31
CA VAL A 57 -4.62 -7.60 -11.11
C VAL A 57 -5.43 -8.82 -11.54
N LYS A 58 -4.82 -9.99 -11.40
CA LYS A 58 -5.47 -11.28 -11.65
C LYS A 58 -6.43 -11.64 -10.52
N SER A 59 -7.42 -12.48 -10.82
CA SER A 59 -8.44 -12.90 -9.84
C SER A 59 -7.85 -13.60 -8.61
N GLU A 60 -6.85 -14.47 -8.80
CA GLU A 60 -6.16 -15.12 -7.68
C GLU A 60 -5.38 -14.08 -6.84
N MET A 61 -4.68 -13.14 -7.47
CA MET A 61 -3.98 -12.07 -6.77
C MET A 61 -4.96 -11.22 -5.95
N ALA A 62 -6.10 -10.83 -6.52
CA ALA A 62 -7.14 -10.09 -5.81
C ALA A 62 -7.69 -10.88 -4.60
N LEU A 63 -7.88 -12.20 -4.75
CA LEU A 63 -8.31 -13.06 -3.64
C LEU A 63 -7.26 -13.11 -2.52
N GLN A 64 -5.97 -13.21 -2.86
CA GLN A 64 -4.91 -13.23 -1.86
C GLN A 64 -4.76 -11.89 -1.14
N LEU A 65 -4.87 -10.76 -1.86
CA LEU A 65 -4.90 -9.43 -1.25
C LEU A 65 -6.07 -9.25 -0.28
N LEU A 66 -7.26 -9.75 -0.67
CA LEU A 66 -8.44 -9.77 0.21
C LEU A 66 -8.17 -10.58 1.50
N ARG A 67 -7.58 -11.77 1.38
CA ARG A 67 -7.24 -12.62 2.53
C ARG A 67 -6.21 -11.97 3.44
N ILE A 68 -5.16 -11.37 2.89
CA ILE A 68 -4.13 -10.66 3.64
C ILE A 68 -4.75 -9.49 4.42
N GLY A 69 -5.63 -8.72 3.77
CA GLY A 69 -6.37 -7.65 4.44
C GLY A 69 -7.23 -8.14 5.60
N GLU A 70 -7.92 -9.27 5.45
CA GLU A 70 -8.68 -9.88 6.55
C GLU A 70 -7.77 -10.37 7.70
N GLN A 71 -6.59 -10.92 7.37
CA GLN A 71 -5.63 -11.41 8.36
C GLN A 71 -4.95 -10.27 9.13
N LEU A 72 -4.64 -9.15 8.49
CA LEU A 72 -3.98 -8.01 9.13
C LEU A 72 -4.80 -7.46 10.30
N GLU A 73 -6.12 -7.39 10.19
CA GLU A 73 -6.98 -6.94 11.29
C GLU A 73 -6.89 -7.86 12.54
N VAL A 74 -6.54 -9.13 12.35
CA VAL A 74 -6.38 -10.13 13.42
C VAL A 74 -4.96 -10.12 13.99
N VAL A 75 -3.95 -9.96 13.13
CA VAL A 75 -2.52 -10.05 13.49
C VAL A 75 -2.01 -8.76 14.13
N MET A 76 -2.39 -7.59 13.60
CA MET A 76 -1.86 -6.31 14.07
C MET A 76 -2.07 -6.06 15.57
N PRO A 77 -3.22 -6.39 16.20
CA PRO A 77 -3.40 -6.30 17.66
C PRO A 77 -2.42 -7.13 18.51
N GLN A 78 -1.64 -8.02 17.91
CA GLN A 78 -0.61 -8.81 18.57
C GLN A 78 0.80 -8.45 18.09
N PHE A 79 0.91 -7.60 17.06
CA PHE A 79 2.19 -7.21 16.47
C PHE A 79 2.91 -6.19 17.35
N THR A 80 4.08 -6.56 17.87
CA THR A 80 4.86 -5.75 18.84
C THR A 80 6.17 -5.21 18.29
N CYS A 81 6.59 -5.59 17.08
CA CYS A 81 7.84 -5.13 16.52
C CYS A 81 7.76 -3.64 16.14
N PRO A 82 8.85 -2.86 16.31
CA PRO A 82 8.92 -1.50 15.82
C PRO A 82 8.61 -1.41 14.33
N PHE A 83 7.78 -0.44 13.92
CA PHE A 83 7.52 -0.21 12.50
C PHE A 83 7.23 1.25 12.17
N ILE A 84 7.44 1.60 10.91
CA ILE A 84 7.02 2.86 10.31
C ILE A 84 6.08 2.59 9.14
N THR A 85 4.99 3.34 9.06
CA THR A 85 4.08 3.37 7.92
C THR A 85 4.15 4.75 7.28
N LEU A 86 4.46 4.76 5.98
CA LEU A 86 4.51 5.96 5.15
C LEU A 86 3.43 5.83 4.09
N HIS A 87 2.57 6.83 3.92
CA HIS A 87 1.42 6.74 3.02
C HIS A 87 1.14 8.07 2.31
N GLY A 88 0.79 8.04 1.02
CA GLY A 88 0.38 9.24 0.28
C GLY A 88 -1.07 9.62 0.55
N GLY A 89 -1.35 10.87 0.90
CA GLY A 89 -2.73 11.32 1.19
C GLY A 89 -3.66 11.25 -0.02
N ASP A 90 -3.12 11.43 -1.23
CA ASP A 90 -3.81 11.31 -2.51
C ASP A 90 -3.68 9.91 -3.14
N ASP A 91 -3.30 8.90 -2.35
CA ASP A 91 -3.27 7.50 -2.81
C ASP A 91 -4.68 6.98 -3.10
N SER A 92 -4.96 6.77 -4.39
CA SER A 92 -6.22 6.20 -4.89
C SER A 92 -6.16 4.68 -5.13
N THR A 93 -5.01 4.06 -4.88
CA THR A 93 -4.76 2.63 -4.99
C THR A 93 -4.98 1.95 -3.64
N CYS A 94 -4.40 2.50 -2.57
CA CYS A 94 -4.54 1.99 -1.21
C CYS A 94 -5.13 3.04 -0.28
N SER A 95 -6.17 2.66 0.48
CA SER A 95 -6.84 3.58 1.39
C SER A 95 -5.94 4.04 2.54
N VAL A 96 -5.78 5.35 2.72
CA VAL A 96 -5.07 5.93 3.86
C VAL A 96 -5.71 5.57 5.21
N GLU A 97 -7.03 5.35 5.23
CA GLU A 97 -7.76 4.95 6.44
C GLU A 97 -7.36 3.54 6.89
N ALA A 98 -6.98 2.67 5.95
CA ALA A 98 -6.44 1.35 6.25
C ALA A 98 -5.13 1.47 7.04
N SER A 99 -4.21 2.32 6.59
CA SER A 99 -2.94 2.60 7.27
C SER A 99 -3.14 3.21 8.66
N LYS A 100 -4.08 4.17 8.79
CA LYS A 100 -4.48 4.74 10.08
C LYS A 100 -5.06 3.68 11.02
N LEU A 101 -5.88 2.76 10.51
CA LEU A 101 -6.45 1.67 11.30
C LEU A 101 -5.37 0.72 11.79
N ILE A 102 -4.52 0.21 10.88
CA ILE A 102 -3.40 -0.68 11.19
C ILE A 102 -2.51 -0.06 12.28
N HIS A 103 -2.13 1.20 12.12
CA HIS A 103 -1.32 1.91 13.10
C HIS A 103 -2.02 1.98 14.46
N ARG A 104 -3.32 2.31 14.50
CA ARG A 104 -4.10 2.39 15.74
C ARG A 104 -4.19 1.06 16.46
N VAL A 105 -4.53 -0.01 15.76
CA VAL A 105 -4.78 -1.33 16.37
C VAL A 105 -3.51 -2.09 16.69
N ALA A 106 -2.36 -1.73 16.09
CA ALA A 106 -1.10 -2.40 16.36
C ALA A 106 -0.71 -2.35 17.85
N LYS A 107 -0.22 -3.46 18.41
CA LYS A 107 0.27 -3.51 19.79
C LYS A 107 1.63 -2.84 19.99
N SER A 108 2.40 -2.66 18.92
CA SER A 108 3.73 -2.04 18.99
C SER A 108 3.68 -0.72 19.74
N GLU A 109 4.57 -0.59 20.74
CA GLU A 109 4.78 0.64 21.49
C GLU A 109 5.60 1.64 20.67
N ASP A 110 6.47 1.12 19.81
CA ASP A 110 7.26 1.89 18.87
C ASP A 110 6.65 1.78 17.47
N LYS A 111 5.81 2.75 17.13
CA LYS A 111 5.16 2.82 15.82
C LYS A 111 5.04 4.25 15.35
N THR A 112 5.32 4.45 14.07
CA THR A 112 5.24 5.77 13.44
C THR A 112 4.32 5.70 12.22
N LEU A 113 3.44 6.69 12.06
CA LEU A 113 2.65 6.88 10.85
C LEU A 113 2.92 8.27 10.30
N LYS A 114 3.30 8.37 9.02
CA LYS A 114 3.44 9.64 8.30
C LYS A 114 2.59 9.62 7.05
N ILE A 115 1.77 10.65 6.90
CA ILE A 115 0.94 10.88 5.71
C ILE A 115 1.55 12.04 4.93
N TYR A 116 1.79 11.83 3.64
CA TYR A 116 2.28 12.83 2.71
C TYR A 116 1.08 13.34 1.90
N GLU A 117 0.40 14.37 2.41
CA GLU A 117 -0.95 14.78 1.99
C GLU A 117 -1.16 14.83 0.47
N LEU A 118 -0.22 15.38 -0.29
CA LEU A 118 -0.34 15.54 -1.75
C LEU A 118 0.30 14.41 -2.57
N CYS A 119 0.93 13.43 -1.91
CA CYS A 119 1.60 12.34 -2.60
C CYS A 119 0.63 11.21 -2.92
N ARG A 120 0.93 10.48 -3.99
CA ARG A 120 0.20 9.30 -4.45
C ARG A 120 0.80 8.02 -3.88
N HIS A 121 0.56 6.89 -4.55
CA HIS A 121 0.85 5.56 -4.06
C HIS A 121 2.35 5.26 -3.86
N ASP A 122 3.20 5.77 -4.74
CA ASP A 122 4.62 5.43 -4.83
C ASP A 122 5.51 6.58 -4.33
N LEU A 123 5.62 6.70 -3.01
CA LEU A 123 6.35 7.79 -2.35
C LEU A 123 7.83 7.88 -2.73
N VAL A 124 8.46 6.77 -3.13
CA VAL A 124 9.88 6.75 -3.49
C VAL A 124 10.12 7.17 -4.94
N HIS A 125 9.06 7.29 -5.74
CA HIS A 125 9.08 7.82 -7.10
C HIS A 125 8.21 9.09 -7.23
N GLU A 126 7.90 9.75 -6.11
CA GLU A 126 7.24 11.06 -6.11
C GLU A 126 8.19 12.19 -6.54
N LEU A 127 7.64 13.40 -6.64
CA LEU A 127 8.43 14.61 -6.93
C LEU A 127 9.67 14.69 -6.02
N GLN A 128 10.76 15.23 -6.57
CA GLN A 128 12.09 15.18 -5.94
C GLN A 128 12.09 15.59 -4.46
N GLU A 129 11.39 16.66 -4.09
CA GLU A 129 11.30 17.12 -2.70
C GLU A 129 10.66 16.07 -1.78
N ASP A 130 9.50 15.54 -2.18
CA ASP A 130 8.75 14.54 -1.40
C ASP A 130 9.49 13.20 -1.32
N ARG A 131 10.12 12.78 -2.41
CA ARG A 131 10.99 11.60 -2.46
C ARG A 131 12.16 11.73 -1.49
N ILE A 132 12.88 12.85 -1.51
CA ILE A 132 14.00 13.11 -0.58
C ILE A 132 13.51 13.09 0.86
N LYS A 133 12.36 13.72 1.13
CA LYS A 133 11.74 13.73 2.45
C LYS A 133 11.38 12.31 2.92
N CYS A 134 10.78 11.50 2.05
CA CYS A 134 10.46 10.09 2.31
C CYS A 134 11.72 9.30 2.69
N PHE A 135 12.78 9.36 1.88
CA PHE A 135 14.05 8.69 2.20
C PHE A 135 14.68 9.18 3.49
N THR A 136 14.65 10.50 3.74
CA THR A 136 15.18 11.10 4.97
C THR A 136 14.42 10.60 6.20
N ASP A 137 13.10 10.49 6.11
CA ASP A 137 12.26 9.98 7.19
C ASP A 137 12.55 8.50 7.49
N ILE A 138 12.73 7.66 6.46
CA ILE A 138 13.15 6.25 6.61
C ILE A 138 14.52 6.19 7.29
N GLN A 139 15.50 6.97 6.82
CA GLN A 139 16.85 6.99 7.36
C GLN A 139 16.88 7.42 8.83
N ASN A 140 16.18 8.50 9.17
CA ASN A 140 16.11 9.00 10.54
C ASN A 140 15.46 7.97 11.47
N TRP A 141 14.34 7.37 11.04
CA TRP A 141 13.67 6.32 11.81
C TRP A 141 14.58 5.11 12.08
N LEU A 142 15.37 4.70 11.08
CA LEU A 142 16.37 3.64 11.25
C LEU A 142 17.51 4.05 12.18
N LYS A 143 18.09 5.25 12.01
CA LYS A 143 19.21 5.74 12.83
C LYS A 143 18.87 5.78 14.32
N GLU A 144 17.67 6.25 14.66
CA GLU A 144 17.17 6.30 16.04
C GLU A 144 17.18 4.93 16.74
N ARG A 145 16.92 3.85 15.99
CA ARG A 145 16.77 2.49 16.53
C ARG A 145 18.05 1.65 16.42
N LEU A 146 18.86 1.93 15.42
CA LEU A 146 20.13 1.24 15.20
C LEU A 146 21.30 1.90 15.95
N GLN A 147 21.06 3.02 16.64
CA GLN A 147 22.10 3.78 17.36
C GLN A 147 23.28 4.13 16.44
N LEU A 148 23.00 4.34 15.16
CA LEU A 148 23.99 4.77 14.17
C LEU A 148 24.26 6.25 14.39
N ASN A 149 25.17 6.53 15.35
CA ASN A 149 25.76 7.84 15.52
C ASN A 149 26.64 8.12 14.31
N SER A 150 26.11 8.87 13.34
CA SER A 150 26.89 9.43 12.22
C SER A 150 27.45 10.79 12.61
#